data_AF-A0A0L7KJM2-F1
#
_entry.id   AF-A0A0L7KJM2-F1
#
_cell.length_a   1.000
_cell.length_b   1.000
_cell.length_c   1.000
_cell.angle_alpha   90.00
_cell.angle_beta   90.00
_cell.angle_gamma   90.00
#
_symmetry.space_group_name_H-M   'P 1'
#
loop_
_entity.id
_entity.type
_entity.pdbx_description
1 polymer ?
#
loop_
_entity_poly.entity_id
_entity_poly.type
_entity_poly.pdbx_seq_one_letter_code
_entity_poly.pdbx_strand_id
1 'polypeptide(L)'
;MGPSPVPKYNNATNAKELLEDIGETVQKKVHAAALLRSGSALLGHLSKATFHTRQGVQASQVSDPCDLNYQYHTNVTGGFGKNNPCKNRPNVRFSDIYGGQCTDSKIRGNDTNNGGACAPLRRLFLCDHHLSHMEEHKINDIHNLLLEVSLAAKYEGESIVNNHPDKNSNGNKSGICTSLARSFADIGDIIRGKDLFIGYNEKDRKEKEKVQKNLKKIFRKIYEELKGAQTYYEDKDTDKNFFQLREDWWNANRKEVWKAITCKANDDDKYFREKNSNGNTCTVNKCKCVDGDPPTNLDYVPQYLRWFDEWGEEFCRKRKKQLENAKKKCRGQDKEGKERYCDLNGYDCEKTKRGRNMYRWDYKCTGCFLSCSHFRTWIDNQKEQFLKQRNKYQTEISAGGNGSGRNRKKRSSSGSDSNKYDGYESKFYKILKDDYGTVDAFLEKLSKEKDCENIKDTEGGKIDFRNVNSAKNSDGDDSNKTFSHTEYCQACPLCGVEKKT
;
A
#
# COMPACT_ATOMS: atom_id res chain seq x y z
N MET A 1 -18.97 19.95 -34.12
CA MET A 1 -18.27 18.95 -33.29
C MET A 1 -17.28 19.71 -32.42
N GLY A 2 -17.57 19.90 -31.14
CA GLY A 2 -16.62 20.53 -30.22
C GLY A 2 -15.41 19.59 -30.01
N PRO A 3 -14.21 20.13 -29.74
CA PRO A 3 -13.06 19.29 -29.43
C PRO A 3 -13.39 18.42 -28.21
N SER A 4 -13.17 17.11 -28.33
CA SER A 4 -13.23 16.19 -27.18
C SER A 4 -12.38 16.76 -26.04
N PRO A 5 -12.87 16.77 -24.78
CA PRO A 5 -12.08 17.29 -23.67
C PRO A 5 -10.78 16.51 -23.57
N VAL A 6 -9.66 17.23 -23.64
CA VAL A 6 -8.32 16.64 -23.41
C VAL A 6 -8.30 16.11 -21.97
N PRO A 7 -7.96 14.82 -21.74
CA PRO A 7 -7.94 14.26 -20.39
C PRO A 7 -6.98 15.04 -19.49
N LYS A 8 -7.44 15.44 -18.31
CA LYS A 8 -6.76 16.44 -17.46
C LYS A 8 -5.44 15.94 -16.87
N TYR A 9 -5.25 14.63 -16.78
CA TYR A 9 -4.11 13.99 -16.11
C TYR A 9 -3.19 13.20 -17.06
N ASN A 10 -3.30 13.40 -18.38
CA ASN A 10 -2.47 12.68 -19.36
C ASN A 10 -0.96 12.84 -19.17
N ASN A 11 -0.53 13.93 -18.53
CA ASN A 11 0.88 14.26 -18.31
C ASN A 11 1.57 13.36 -17.28
N ALA A 12 0.82 12.65 -16.43
CA ALA A 12 1.41 11.75 -15.44
C ALA A 12 2.27 10.68 -16.13
N THR A 13 3.51 10.50 -15.70
CA THR A 13 4.47 9.61 -16.37
C THR A 13 4.28 8.15 -15.98
N ASN A 14 3.87 7.89 -14.73
CA ASN A 14 3.66 6.57 -14.14
C ASN A 14 2.36 6.53 -13.31
N ALA A 15 2.03 5.36 -12.72
CA ALA A 15 0.79 5.17 -12.00
C ALA A 15 0.78 5.95 -10.68
N LYS A 16 1.91 5.98 -9.97
CA LYS A 16 2.06 6.72 -8.72
C LYS A 16 1.78 8.22 -8.87
N GLU A 17 2.37 8.85 -9.89
CA GLU A 17 2.15 10.27 -10.21
C GLU A 17 0.68 10.52 -10.56
N LEU A 18 0.08 9.65 -11.37
CA LEU A 18 -1.34 9.75 -11.72
C LEU A 18 -2.24 9.70 -10.47
N LEU A 19 -1.99 8.74 -9.57
CA LEU A 19 -2.76 8.60 -8.34
C LEU A 19 -2.60 9.82 -7.43
N GLU A 20 -1.40 10.38 -7.34
CA GLU A 20 -1.12 11.59 -6.56
C GLU A 20 -1.80 12.83 -7.12
N ASP A 21 -1.83 13.01 -8.45
CA ASP A 21 -2.45 14.18 -9.09
C ASP A 21 -3.99 14.17 -8.95
N ILE A 22 -4.62 13.00 -9.14
CA ILE A 22 -6.06 12.84 -8.87
C ILE A 22 -6.32 13.01 -7.37
N GLY A 23 -5.47 12.43 -6.53
CA GLY A 23 -5.52 12.53 -5.07
C GLY A 23 -5.47 13.98 -4.60
N GLU A 24 -4.61 14.80 -5.19
CA GLU A 24 -4.52 16.24 -4.93
C GLU A 24 -5.84 16.95 -5.26
N THR A 25 -6.42 16.67 -6.41
CA THR A 25 -7.70 17.26 -6.81
C THR A 25 -8.83 16.87 -5.85
N VAL A 26 -8.86 15.62 -5.41
CA VAL A 26 -9.84 15.13 -4.43
C VAL A 26 -9.59 15.77 -3.06
N GLN A 27 -8.34 15.82 -2.60
CA GLN A 27 -7.95 16.41 -1.32
C GLN A 27 -8.41 17.87 -1.24
N LYS A 28 -8.15 18.68 -2.27
CA LYS A 28 -8.58 20.10 -2.31
C LYS A 28 -10.09 20.24 -2.14
N LYS A 29 -10.87 19.44 -2.87
CA LYS A 29 -12.34 19.46 -2.81
C LYS A 29 -12.86 19.04 -1.44
N VAL A 30 -12.29 17.99 -0.85
CA VAL A 30 -12.74 17.47 0.45
C VAL A 30 -12.31 18.40 1.59
N HIS A 31 -11.10 18.97 1.52
CA HIS A 31 -10.57 19.94 2.48
C HIS A 31 -11.43 21.21 2.52
N ALA A 32 -11.72 21.82 1.37
CA ALA A 32 -12.59 23.00 1.31
C ALA A 32 -13.98 22.72 1.92
N ALA A 33 -14.55 21.54 1.63
CA ALA A 33 -15.84 21.15 2.19
C ALA A 33 -15.78 20.90 3.72
N ALA A 34 -14.68 20.32 4.22
CA ALA A 34 -14.47 20.07 5.65
C ALA A 34 -14.32 21.37 6.45
N LEU A 35 -13.59 22.36 5.90
CA LEU A 35 -13.44 23.68 6.47
C LEU A 35 -14.79 24.41 6.61
N LEU A 36 -15.68 24.28 5.61
CA LEU A 36 -17.02 24.87 5.70
C LEU A 36 -17.89 24.26 6.81
N ARG A 37 -17.70 22.97 7.12
CA ARG A 37 -18.50 22.26 8.14
C ARG A 37 -17.98 22.46 9.56
N SER A 38 -16.68 22.27 9.75
CA SER A 38 -16.07 22.26 11.09
C SER A 38 -15.23 23.48 11.41
N GLY A 39 -14.81 24.26 10.41
CA GLY A 39 -13.76 25.28 10.60
C GLY A 39 -12.53 24.65 11.26
N SER A 40 -12.21 25.10 12.47
CA SER A 40 -11.12 24.56 13.29
C SER A 40 -11.60 23.63 14.43
N ALA A 41 -12.89 23.30 14.52
CA ALA A 41 -13.46 22.56 15.66
C ALA A 41 -12.91 21.13 15.80
N LEU A 42 -12.38 20.54 14.73
CA LEU A 42 -11.80 19.20 14.72
C LEU A 42 -10.28 19.19 14.82
N LEU A 43 -9.64 20.36 14.94
CA LEU A 43 -8.19 20.48 15.03
C LEU A 43 -7.71 20.03 16.42
N GLY A 44 -6.95 18.94 16.43
CA GLY A 44 -6.30 18.43 17.63
C GLY A 44 -5.03 19.21 17.97
N HIS A 45 -4.70 19.30 19.26
CA HIS A 45 -3.46 19.88 19.74
C HIS A 45 -2.82 18.89 20.72
N LEU A 46 -1.63 18.40 20.39
CA LEU A 46 -0.92 17.43 21.22
C LEU A 46 -0.73 17.93 22.65
N SER A 47 -0.40 19.21 22.83
CA SER A 47 -0.17 19.83 24.14
C SER A 47 -1.40 19.85 25.05
N LYS A 48 -2.61 19.75 24.47
CA LYS A 48 -3.89 19.70 25.18
C LYS A 48 -4.36 18.27 25.47
N ALA A 49 -3.71 17.25 24.90
CA ALA A 49 -4.03 15.86 25.22
C ALA A 49 -3.76 15.60 26.70
N THR A 50 -4.63 14.84 27.35
CA THR A 50 -4.59 14.55 28.78
C THR A 50 -4.56 13.06 29.06
N PHE A 51 -3.86 12.65 30.11
CA PHE A 51 -3.82 11.25 30.54
C PHE A 51 -3.86 11.12 32.06
N HIS A 52 -4.42 10.00 32.52
CA HIS A 52 -4.54 9.69 33.93
C HIS A 52 -3.23 9.10 34.48
N THR A 53 -2.64 9.80 35.44
CA THR A 53 -1.47 9.34 36.20
C THR A 53 -1.85 9.03 37.65
N ARG A 54 -0.91 8.48 38.43
CA ARG A 54 -1.08 8.33 39.88
C ARG A 54 -1.29 9.67 40.61
N GLN A 55 -0.86 10.78 40.00
CA GLN A 55 -0.95 12.14 40.54
C GLN A 55 -2.19 12.89 40.02
N GLY A 56 -3.10 12.22 39.29
CA GLY A 56 -4.28 12.80 38.68
C GLY A 56 -4.15 12.96 37.16
N VAL A 57 -5.03 13.78 36.57
CA VAL A 57 -5.03 14.07 35.12
C VAL A 57 -3.90 15.04 34.81
N GLN A 58 -2.99 14.66 33.90
CA GLN A 58 -1.90 15.51 33.44
C GLN A 58 -2.06 15.79 31.95
N ALA A 59 -1.80 17.03 31.55
CA ALA A 59 -1.66 17.38 30.14
C ALA A 59 -0.30 16.90 29.62
N SER A 60 -0.24 16.53 28.34
CA SER A 60 0.99 16.00 27.73
C SER A 60 2.13 17.02 27.73
N GLN A 61 1.80 18.31 27.56
CA GLN A 61 2.76 19.39 27.31
C GLN A 61 3.68 19.16 26.09
N VAL A 62 3.39 18.15 25.27
CA VAL A 62 4.15 17.83 24.06
C VAL A 62 3.58 18.62 22.89
N SER A 63 4.39 19.48 22.28
CA SER A 63 4.02 20.19 21.05
C SER A 63 4.49 19.49 19.79
N ASP A 64 5.67 18.85 19.82
CA ASP A 64 6.23 18.14 18.68
C ASP A 64 5.90 16.63 18.77
N PRO A 65 5.24 16.04 17.75
CA PRO A 65 4.94 14.61 17.74
C PRO A 65 6.20 13.73 17.83
N CYS A 66 7.37 14.25 17.45
CA CYS A 66 8.63 13.54 17.55
C CYS A 66 9.09 13.32 19.00
N ASP A 67 8.55 14.05 19.98
CA ASP A 67 8.83 13.86 21.41
C ASP A 67 7.87 12.87 22.09
N LEU A 68 6.83 12.39 21.37
CA LEU A 68 5.88 11.41 21.92
C LEU A 68 6.55 10.08 22.26
N ASN A 69 6.29 9.53 23.44
CA ASN A 69 6.83 8.24 23.85
C ASN A 69 5.69 7.37 24.37
N TYR A 70 5.48 6.19 23.78
CA TYR A 70 4.35 5.33 24.16
C TYR A 70 4.42 4.86 25.62
N GLN A 71 5.58 4.94 26.28
CA GLN A 71 5.76 4.58 27.68
C GLN A 71 5.19 5.65 28.64
N TYR A 72 5.12 6.91 28.19
CA TYR A 72 4.77 8.05 29.05
C TYR A 72 3.55 8.81 28.53
N HIS A 73 3.42 8.96 27.23
CA HIS A 73 2.41 9.77 26.55
C HIS A 73 1.39 8.82 25.90
N THR A 74 0.52 8.19 26.69
CA THR A 74 -0.60 7.36 26.19
C THR A 74 -1.68 7.17 27.24
N ASN A 75 -2.93 7.04 26.78
CA ASN A 75 -4.08 6.62 27.58
C ASN A 75 -4.28 5.11 27.59
N VAL A 76 -3.50 4.36 26.80
CA VAL A 76 -3.55 2.90 26.75
C VAL A 76 -2.79 2.32 27.94
N THR A 77 -3.51 2.14 29.05
CA THR A 77 -2.96 1.55 30.28
C THR A 77 -3.32 0.07 30.37
N GLY A 78 -2.36 -0.86 30.49
CA GLY A 78 -2.75 -2.27 30.66
C GLY A 78 -1.68 -3.33 30.84
N GLY A 79 -0.44 -2.93 31.16
CA GLY A 79 0.70 -3.85 31.32
C GLY A 79 1.05 -4.62 30.05
N PHE A 80 2.09 -5.47 30.13
CA PHE A 80 2.47 -6.44 29.08
C PHE A 80 2.75 -5.87 27.67
N GLY A 81 3.06 -4.57 27.58
CA GLY A 81 3.37 -3.90 26.33
C GLY A 81 2.16 -3.60 25.44
N LYS A 82 0.94 -3.57 25.99
CA LYS A 82 -0.27 -3.17 25.25
C LYS A 82 -0.19 -1.74 24.69
N ASN A 83 0.59 -0.88 25.32
CA ASN A 83 0.85 0.49 24.87
C ASN A 83 1.86 0.60 23.73
N ASN A 84 2.64 -0.46 23.44
CA ASN A 84 3.64 -0.40 22.37
C ASN A 84 2.97 -0.59 20.99
N PRO A 85 3.04 0.40 20.07
CA PRO A 85 2.38 0.32 18.77
C PRO A 85 2.85 -0.86 17.90
N CYS A 86 4.13 -1.23 18.00
CA CYS A 86 4.75 -2.28 17.19
C CYS A 86 4.85 -3.63 17.93
N LYS A 87 4.19 -3.81 19.07
CA LYS A 87 4.30 -5.05 19.86
C LYS A 87 3.92 -6.28 19.05
N ASN A 88 4.76 -7.30 19.10
CA ASN A 88 4.57 -8.59 18.40
C ASN A 88 4.38 -8.47 16.87
N ARG A 89 4.81 -7.36 16.26
CA ARG A 89 4.81 -7.22 14.79
C ARG A 89 6.11 -7.81 14.24
N PRO A 90 6.06 -8.77 13.30
CA PRO A 90 7.26 -9.40 12.75
C PRO A 90 8.04 -8.43 11.85
N ASN A 91 9.35 -8.57 11.83
CA ASN A 91 10.23 -7.78 10.97
C ASN A 91 10.39 -8.40 9.57
N VAL A 92 9.28 -8.54 8.84
CA VAL A 92 9.25 -9.16 7.50
C VAL A 92 8.59 -8.28 6.44
N ARG A 93 8.36 -7.00 6.75
CA ARG A 93 7.57 -6.06 5.93
C ARG A 93 8.13 -5.82 4.53
N PHE A 94 9.46 -5.94 4.37
CA PHE A 94 10.18 -5.80 3.10
C PHE A 94 10.83 -7.12 2.66
N SER A 95 10.25 -8.27 3.05
CA SER A 95 10.79 -9.58 2.69
C SER A 95 10.76 -9.82 1.18
N ASP A 96 11.83 -10.39 0.65
CA ASP A 96 11.91 -10.88 -0.73
C ASP A 96 11.26 -12.25 -0.94
N ILE A 97 10.94 -12.94 0.15
CA ILE A 97 10.42 -14.32 0.13
C ILE A 97 8.90 -14.30 0.34
N TYR A 98 8.44 -13.55 1.34
CA TYR A 98 7.03 -13.49 1.68
C TYR A 98 6.29 -12.50 0.76
N GLY A 99 5.00 -12.78 0.55
CA GLY A 99 4.10 -11.94 -0.24
C GLY A 99 2.93 -11.40 0.59
N GLY A 100 2.19 -10.47 -0.01
CA GLY A 100 0.94 -9.96 0.54
C GLY A 100 -0.17 -11.02 0.60
N GLN A 101 -1.36 -10.60 1.01
CA GLN A 101 -2.54 -11.47 1.11
C GLN A 101 -3.63 -10.96 0.20
N CYS A 102 -4.30 -11.85 -0.54
CA CYS A 102 -5.36 -11.47 -1.49
C CYS A 102 -6.68 -12.24 -1.25
N THR A 103 -6.79 -12.98 -0.16
CA THR A 103 -7.96 -13.83 0.11
C THR A 103 -9.11 -13.05 0.73
N ASP A 104 -10.33 -13.48 0.45
CA ASP A 104 -11.59 -12.99 1.05
C ASP A 104 -11.62 -13.12 2.57
N SER A 105 -10.99 -14.15 3.11
CA SER A 105 -10.88 -14.37 4.55
C SER A 105 -10.00 -13.33 5.26
N LYS A 106 -9.19 -12.56 4.54
CA LYS A 106 -8.25 -11.56 5.10
C LYS A 106 -8.55 -10.14 4.63
N ILE A 107 -9.33 -9.99 3.56
CA ILE A 107 -9.66 -8.70 2.96
C ILE A 107 -11.16 -8.58 2.74
N ARG A 108 -11.72 -7.52 3.31
CA ARG A 108 -13.12 -7.14 3.15
C ARG A 108 -13.43 -6.83 1.70
N GLY A 109 -14.45 -7.50 1.16
CA GLY A 109 -14.96 -7.22 -0.18
C GLY A 109 -14.18 -7.88 -1.31
N ASN A 110 -13.23 -8.78 -0.98
CA ASN A 110 -12.67 -9.71 -1.93
C ASN A 110 -13.63 -10.88 -2.16
N ASP A 111 -13.63 -11.39 -3.38
CA ASP A 111 -14.29 -12.63 -3.78
C ASP A 111 -13.21 -13.58 -4.31
N THR A 112 -13.23 -14.85 -3.86
CA THR A 112 -12.27 -15.88 -4.28
C THR A 112 -12.29 -16.12 -5.78
N ASN A 113 -13.42 -15.88 -6.45
CA ASN A 113 -13.61 -16.20 -7.86
C ASN A 113 -13.51 -14.99 -8.80
N ASN A 114 -13.94 -13.80 -8.37
CA ASN A 114 -14.25 -12.68 -9.29
C ASN A 114 -13.35 -11.44 -9.16
N GLY A 115 -12.32 -11.48 -8.33
CA GLY A 115 -11.35 -10.38 -8.18
C GLY A 115 -11.31 -9.77 -6.79
N GLY A 116 -10.18 -9.15 -6.46
CA GLY A 116 -9.94 -8.62 -5.12
C GLY A 116 -8.69 -7.74 -5.03
N ALA A 117 -8.56 -7.05 -3.90
CA ALA A 117 -7.36 -6.31 -3.55
C ALA A 117 -6.31 -7.23 -2.91
N CYS A 118 -5.04 -6.87 -2.98
CA CYS A 118 -3.95 -7.59 -2.34
C CYS A 118 -3.31 -6.70 -1.27
N ALA A 119 -3.47 -7.03 0.00
CA ALA A 119 -2.88 -6.28 1.10
C ALA A 119 -1.35 -6.53 1.15
N PRO A 120 -0.51 -5.49 1.08
CA PRO A 120 0.95 -5.62 1.09
C PRO A 120 1.48 -5.95 2.49
N LEU A 121 2.63 -6.62 2.57
CA LEU A 121 3.23 -7.03 3.85
C LEU A 121 3.43 -5.87 4.84
N ARG A 122 3.78 -4.69 4.33
CA ARG A 122 3.86 -3.46 5.12
C ARG A 122 2.56 -3.17 5.87
N ARG A 123 1.41 -3.23 5.17
CA ARG A 123 0.08 -3.05 5.78
C ARG A 123 -0.24 -4.15 6.79
N LEU A 124 0.06 -5.41 6.48
CA LEU A 124 -0.27 -6.55 7.35
C LEU A 124 0.30 -6.39 8.75
N PHE A 125 1.51 -5.85 8.86
CA PHE A 125 2.25 -5.74 10.11
C PHE A 125 2.47 -4.28 10.54
N LEU A 126 1.53 -3.40 10.19
CA LEU A 126 1.51 -2.00 10.59
C LEU A 126 1.50 -1.87 12.13
N CYS A 127 2.22 -0.87 12.65
CA CYS A 127 2.33 -0.60 14.08
C CYS A 127 1.08 0.10 14.66
N ASP A 128 -0.01 -0.64 14.80
CA ASP A 128 -1.29 -0.18 15.34
C ASP A 128 -1.77 -0.99 16.57
N HIS A 129 -0.89 -1.77 17.20
CA HIS A 129 -1.28 -2.72 18.23
C HIS A 129 -2.02 -2.06 19.40
N HIS A 130 -1.50 -0.92 19.89
CA HIS A 130 -2.08 -0.20 21.02
C HIS A 130 -3.47 0.38 20.73
N LEU A 131 -3.80 0.65 19.47
CA LEU A 131 -5.13 1.14 19.08
C LEU A 131 -6.24 0.15 19.45
N SER A 132 -5.94 -1.16 19.46
CA SER A 132 -6.89 -2.20 19.89
C SER A 132 -7.13 -2.20 21.41
N HIS A 133 -6.33 -1.44 22.16
CA HIS A 133 -6.41 -1.30 23.62
C HIS A 133 -6.88 0.09 24.06
N MET A 134 -7.28 0.95 23.13
CA MET A 134 -7.96 2.21 23.45
C MET A 134 -9.25 1.93 24.23
N GLU A 135 -9.56 2.83 25.17
CA GLU A 135 -10.75 2.77 25.98
C GLU A 135 -11.51 4.10 25.83
N GLU A 136 -12.78 4.01 25.43
CA GLU A 136 -13.60 5.19 25.12
C GLU A 136 -13.74 6.19 26.26
N HIS A 137 -13.54 5.79 27.52
CA HIS A 137 -13.65 6.68 28.69
C HIS A 137 -12.34 7.42 29.00
N LYS A 138 -11.22 7.00 28.43
CA LYS A 138 -9.92 7.68 28.55
C LYS A 138 -9.56 8.49 27.31
N ILE A 139 -10.08 8.07 26.16
CA ILE A 139 -9.86 8.71 24.87
C ILE A 139 -11.23 9.14 24.36
N ASN A 140 -11.69 10.31 24.75
CA ASN A 140 -13.03 10.82 24.42
C ASN A 140 -13.03 12.14 23.65
N ASP A 141 -11.88 12.80 23.51
CA ASP A 141 -11.77 14.06 22.79
C ASP A 141 -10.82 13.99 21.57
N ILE A 142 -10.84 15.05 20.76
CA ILE A 142 -10.04 15.17 19.53
C ILE A 142 -8.52 15.20 19.78
N HIS A 143 -8.07 15.70 20.93
CA HIS A 143 -6.65 15.84 21.29
C HIS A 143 -6.05 14.50 21.69
N ASN A 144 -6.78 13.74 22.52
CA ASN A 144 -6.41 12.41 22.96
C ASN A 144 -6.40 11.41 21.79
N LEU A 145 -7.38 11.50 20.88
CA LEU A 145 -7.35 10.70 19.66
C LEU A 145 -6.12 11.05 18.79
N LEU A 146 -5.81 12.34 18.63
CA LEU A 146 -4.64 12.78 17.85
C LEU A 146 -3.34 12.21 18.42
N LEU A 147 -3.19 12.22 19.74
CA LEU A 147 -2.02 11.68 20.42
C LEU A 147 -1.84 10.19 20.13
N GLU A 148 -2.88 9.37 20.27
CA GLU A 148 -2.78 7.92 20.03
C GLU A 148 -2.48 7.58 18.57
N VAL A 149 -3.05 8.34 17.64
CA VAL A 149 -2.78 8.20 16.21
C VAL A 149 -1.35 8.65 15.87
N SER A 150 -0.87 9.72 16.49
CA SER A 150 0.50 10.21 16.31
C SER A 150 1.54 9.23 16.86
N LEU A 151 1.25 8.53 17.96
CA LEU A 151 2.09 7.41 18.42
C LEU A 151 2.15 6.29 17.38
N ALA A 152 1.00 5.87 16.83
CA ALA A 152 0.96 4.84 15.79
C ALA A 152 1.86 5.25 14.60
N ALA A 153 1.67 6.47 14.13
CA ALA A 153 2.43 7.05 13.03
C ALA A 153 3.93 7.12 13.33
N LYS A 154 4.34 7.67 14.48
CA LYS A 154 5.75 7.80 14.86
C LYS A 154 6.48 6.46 14.85
N TYR A 155 5.94 5.46 15.52
CA TYR A 155 6.61 4.16 15.65
C TYR A 155 6.49 3.31 14.37
N GLU A 156 5.43 3.50 13.58
CA GLU A 156 5.36 2.94 12.22
C GLU A 156 6.47 3.52 11.33
N GLY A 157 6.63 4.85 11.35
CA GLY A 157 7.66 5.55 10.59
C GLY A 157 9.07 5.14 10.98
N GLU A 158 9.36 5.09 12.27
CA GLU A 158 10.63 4.57 12.81
C GLU A 158 10.90 3.15 12.31
N SER A 159 9.90 2.28 12.35
CA SER A 159 10.09 0.90 11.90
C SER A 159 10.29 0.78 10.40
N ILE A 160 9.67 1.64 9.59
CA ILE A 160 9.90 1.67 8.13
C ILE A 160 11.33 2.09 7.85
N VAL A 161 11.75 3.25 8.36
CA VAL A 161 13.09 3.80 8.09
C VAL A 161 14.18 2.83 8.52
N ASN A 162 14.03 2.19 9.69
CA ASN A 162 15.04 1.30 10.23
C ASN A 162 15.20 -0.03 9.46
N ASN A 163 14.18 -0.47 8.73
CA ASN A 163 14.15 -1.76 8.04
C ASN A 163 14.00 -1.65 6.51
N HIS A 164 14.00 -0.43 5.96
CA HIS A 164 13.81 -0.21 4.54
C HIS A 164 15.00 -0.75 3.73
N PRO A 165 14.78 -1.39 2.56
CA PRO A 165 15.86 -1.84 1.68
C PRO A 165 16.85 -0.72 1.30
N ASP A 166 16.34 0.50 1.12
CA ASP A 166 17.14 1.67 0.74
C ASP A 166 17.82 2.39 1.91
N LYS A 167 17.73 1.89 3.15
CA LYS A 167 18.29 2.55 4.34
C LYS A 167 19.77 2.95 4.17
N ASN A 168 20.55 2.05 3.57
CA ASN A 168 21.99 2.22 3.31
C ASN A 168 22.29 2.60 1.86
N SER A 169 21.28 3.00 1.07
CA SER A 169 21.51 3.45 -0.30
C SER A 169 22.21 4.81 -0.30
N ASN A 170 23.24 4.97 -1.15
CA ASN A 170 23.96 6.23 -1.34
C ASN A 170 23.25 7.19 -2.33
N GLY A 171 22.10 6.78 -2.88
CA GLY A 171 21.29 7.58 -3.82
C GLY A 171 20.06 8.22 -3.16
N ASN A 172 19.20 8.81 -3.99
CA ASN A 172 17.92 9.39 -3.53
C ASN A 172 17.06 8.29 -2.86
N LYS A 173 16.80 8.44 -1.56
CA LYS A 173 16.01 7.53 -0.72
C LYS A 173 14.50 7.76 -0.83
N SER A 174 14.03 8.12 -2.02
CA SER A 174 12.61 8.36 -2.30
C SER A 174 11.71 7.16 -1.99
N GLY A 175 12.26 5.94 -2.01
CA GLY A 175 11.57 4.71 -1.59
C GLY A 175 11.13 4.75 -0.13
N ILE A 176 11.95 5.30 0.78
CA ILE A 176 11.60 5.46 2.20
C ILE A 176 10.37 6.36 2.33
N CYS A 177 10.43 7.56 1.73
CA CYS A 177 9.31 8.50 1.76
C CYS A 177 8.03 7.91 1.14
N THR A 178 8.16 7.08 0.09
CA THR A 178 7.03 6.36 -0.53
C THR A 178 6.42 5.33 0.39
N SER A 179 7.24 4.54 1.09
CA SER A 179 6.77 3.60 2.11
C SER A 179 6.08 4.31 3.28
N LEU A 180 6.60 5.48 3.71
CA LEU A 180 5.95 6.32 4.72
C LEU A 180 4.60 6.87 4.23
N ALA A 181 4.52 7.37 3.00
CA ALA A 181 3.27 7.85 2.38
C ALA A 181 2.19 6.76 2.32
N ARG A 182 2.58 5.52 1.99
CA ARG A 182 1.68 4.36 1.97
C ARG A 182 1.17 3.99 3.37
N SER A 183 2.05 3.97 4.38
CA SER A 183 1.62 3.71 5.77
C SER A 183 0.76 4.84 6.34
N PHE A 184 1.06 6.09 6.01
CA PHE A 184 0.22 7.24 6.36
C PHE A 184 -1.19 7.12 5.79
N ALA A 185 -1.32 6.77 4.51
CA ALA A 185 -2.61 6.57 3.86
C ALA A 185 -3.41 5.41 4.48
N ASP A 186 -2.74 4.31 4.84
CA ASP A 186 -3.38 3.18 5.51
C ASP A 186 -3.81 3.50 6.95
N ILE A 187 -3.01 4.25 7.71
CA ILE A 187 -3.43 4.79 9.02
C ILE A 187 -4.68 5.65 8.83
N GLY A 188 -4.69 6.53 7.83
CA GLY A 188 -5.87 7.33 7.49
C GLY A 188 -7.11 6.49 7.21
N ASP A 189 -6.98 5.39 6.48
CA ASP A 189 -8.12 4.50 6.22
C ASP A 189 -8.57 3.69 7.44
N ILE A 190 -7.66 3.33 8.35
CA ILE A 190 -8.03 2.76 9.66
C ILE A 190 -8.86 3.78 10.44
N ILE A 191 -8.39 5.03 10.53
CA ILE A 191 -9.07 6.10 11.27
C ILE A 191 -10.39 6.52 10.62
N ARG A 192 -10.53 6.41 9.30
CA ARG A 192 -11.79 6.69 8.57
C ARG A 192 -12.73 5.51 8.45
N GLY A 193 -12.33 4.31 8.88
CA GLY A 193 -13.15 3.10 8.80
C GLY A 193 -13.28 2.51 7.38
N LYS A 194 -12.33 2.86 6.52
CA LYS A 194 -12.26 2.46 5.12
C LYS A 194 -11.32 1.31 4.85
N ASP A 195 -10.43 1.02 5.80
CA ASP A 195 -9.45 -0.03 5.66
C ASP A 195 -10.10 -1.39 5.36
N LEU A 196 -9.55 -2.07 4.35
CA LEU A 196 -10.04 -3.31 3.79
C LEU A 196 -9.44 -4.53 4.51
N PHE A 197 -8.35 -4.39 5.25
CA PHE A 197 -7.67 -5.53 5.89
C PHE A 197 -8.36 -5.92 7.19
N ILE A 198 -8.94 -7.13 7.22
CA ILE A 198 -9.69 -7.61 8.39
C ILE A 198 -8.82 -8.37 9.39
N GLY A 199 -7.62 -8.79 9.02
CA GLY A 199 -6.65 -9.43 9.92
C GLY A 199 -6.09 -10.76 9.40
N TYR A 200 -4.81 -11.03 9.70
CA TYR A 200 -4.07 -12.19 9.17
C TYR A 200 -4.43 -13.52 9.86
N ASN A 201 -4.81 -13.49 11.13
CA ASN A 201 -5.24 -14.66 11.91
C ASN A 201 -6.38 -14.28 12.85
N GLU A 202 -6.92 -15.23 13.61
CA GLU A 202 -8.07 -14.97 14.48
C GLU A 202 -7.80 -13.87 15.53
N LYS A 203 -6.61 -13.88 16.13
CA LYS A 203 -6.20 -12.87 17.12
C LYS A 203 -6.15 -11.48 16.48
N ASP A 204 -5.47 -11.34 15.36
CA ASP A 204 -5.33 -10.07 14.65
C ASP A 204 -6.70 -9.55 14.17
N ARG A 205 -7.60 -10.43 13.72
CA ARG A 205 -8.98 -10.05 13.37
C ARG A 205 -9.73 -9.45 14.55
N LYS A 206 -9.64 -10.06 15.73
CA LYS A 206 -10.24 -9.52 16.97
C LYS A 206 -9.62 -8.17 17.33
N GLU A 207 -8.31 -7.99 17.16
CA GLU A 207 -7.63 -6.71 17.36
C GLU A 207 -8.19 -5.63 16.41
N LYS A 208 -8.28 -5.89 15.09
CA LYS A 208 -8.80 -4.92 14.10
C LYS A 208 -10.27 -4.59 14.30
N GLU A 209 -11.09 -5.59 14.64
CA GLU A 209 -12.50 -5.38 14.97
C GLU A 209 -12.64 -4.47 16.20
N LYS A 210 -11.83 -4.70 17.24
CA LYS A 210 -11.81 -3.87 18.44
C LYS A 210 -11.37 -2.45 18.15
N VAL A 211 -10.35 -2.24 17.30
CA VAL A 211 -9.96 -0.89 16.82
C VAL A 211 -11.16 -0.16 16.22
N GLN A 212 -11.86 -0.78 15.28
CA GLN A 212 -13.01 -0.13 14.62
C GLN A 212 -14.17 0.12 15.59
N LYS A 213 -14.46 -0.81 16.50
CA LYS A 213 -15.48 -0.62 17.54
C LYS A 213 -15.14 0.54 18.47
N ASN A 214 -13.89 0.63 18.90
CA ASN A 214 -13.41 1.71 19.76
C ASN A 214 -13.50 3.06 19.03
N LEU A 215 -13.01 3.14 17.78
CA LEU A 215 -13.08 4.37 16.99
C LEU A 215 -14.53 4.86 16.84
N LYS A 216 -15.50 3.99 16.53
CA LYS A 216 -16.92 4.37 16.48
C LYS A 216 -17.40 5.04 17.77
N LYS A 217 -17.05 4.47 18.92
CA LYS A 217 -17.43 5.02 20.23
C LYS A 217 -16.72 6.34 20.55
N ILE A 218 -15.44 6.46 20.22
CA ILE A 218 -14.66 7.69 20.41
C ILE A 218 -15.26 8.82 19.57
N PHE A 219 -15.54 8.55 18.28
CA PHE A 219 -16.15 9.54 17.39
C PHE A 219 -17.57 9.93 17.79
N ARG A 220 -18.33 9.01 18.40
CA ARG A 220 -19.61 9.36 19.03
C ARG A 220 -19.45 10.40 20.13
N LYS A 221 -18.46 10.23 21.02
CA LYS A 221 -18.19 11.20 22.10
C LYS A 221 -17.73 12.54 21.56
N ILE A 222 -16.80 12.52 20.58
CA ILE A 222 -16.38 13.73 19.86
C ILE A 222 -17.61 14.44 19.28
N TYR A 223 -18.51 13.71 18.63
CA TYR A 223 -19.75 14.26 18.09
C TYR A 223 -20.64 14.90 19.17
N GLU A 224 -20.80 14.25 20.32
CA GLU A 224 -21.59 14.77 21.46
C GLU A 224 -20.98 16.05 22.07
N GLU A 225 -19.66 16.24 21.97
CA GLU A 225 -18.94 17.42 22.48
C GLU A 225 -18.83 18.58 21.46
N LEU A 226 -19.15 18.36 20.18
CA LEU A 226 -19.09 19.39 19.13
C LEU A 226 -20.14 20.48 19.34
N LYS A 227 -19.70 21.70 19.62
CA LYS A 227 -20.57 22.87 19.70
C LYS A 227 -20.80 23.48 18.32
N GLY A 228 -22.06 23.57 17.88
CA GLY A 228 -22.48 24.25 16.64
C GLY A 228 -22.26 23.46 15.35
N ALA A 229 -21.13 22.75 15.22
CA ALA A 229 -20.82 21.96 14.01
C ALA A 229 -21.54 20.59 13.96
N GLN A 230 -22.15 20.16 15.07
CA GLN A 230 -22.78 18.85 15.21
C GLN A 230 -23.86 18.57 14.14
N THR A 231 -24.60 19.62 13.73
CA THR A 231 -25.65 19.54 12.71
C THR A 231 -25.15 19.06 11.35
N TYR A 232 -23.88 19.27 11.03
CA TYR A 232 -23.27 18.81 9.78
C TYR A 232 -22.88 17.33 9.80
N TYR A 233 -22.88 16.69 10.98
CA TYR A 233 -22.38 15.33 11.19
C TYR A 233 -23.42 14.38 11.75
N GLU A 234 -24.71 14.75 11.67
CA GLU A 234 -25.79 13.88 12.10
C GLU A 234 -25.69 12.54 11.35
N ASP A 235 -25.39 11.48 12.10
CA ASP A 235 -25.14 10.19 11.50
C ASP A 235 -26.45 9.43 11.27
N LYS A 236 -26.87 9.41 10.01
CA LYS A 236 -28.06 8.69 9.54
C LYS A 236 -27.76 7.21 9.23
N ASP A 237 -26.53 6.74 9.44
CA ASP A 237 -26.17 5.33 9.34
C ASP A 237 -26.73 4.54 10.52
N THR A 238 -27.29 3.36 10.25
CA THR A 238 -27.76 2.43 11.28
C THR A 238 -26.63 2.01 12.22
N ASP A 239 -25.41 1.96 11.68
CA ASP A 239 -24.20 1.50 12.36
C ASP A 239 -23.47 2.59 13.16
N LYS A 240 -23.99 3.83 13.15
CA LYS A 240 -23.44 5.03 13.81
C LYS A 240 -21.92 5.14 13.69
N ASN A 241 -21.42 5.11 12.45
CA ASN A 241 -20.00 5.07 12.13
C ASN A 241 -19.33 6.45 11.98
N PHE A 242 -20.13 7.51 11.88
CA PHE A 242 -19.70 8.90 11.78
C PHE A 242 -18.72 9.14 10.62
N PHE A 243 -18.93 8.50 9.46
CA PHE A 243 -17.97 8.52 8.36
C PHE A 243 -17.54 9.93 7.95
N GLN A 244 -18.49 10.88 7.84
CA GLN A 244 -18.19 12.27 7.49
C GLN A 244 -17.34 12.97 8.55
N LEU A 245 -17.67 12.79 9.84
CA LEU A 245 -16.89 13.33 10.95
C LEU A 245 -15.47 12.74 10.99
N ARG A 246 -15.33 11.44 10.72
CA ARG A 246 -14.03 10.75 10.66
C ARG A 246 -13.17 11.25 9.51
N GLU A 247 -13.76 11.48 8.33
CA GLU A 247 -13.07 12.07 7.18
C GLU A 247 -12.58 13.49 7.46
N ASP A 248 -13.42 14.32 8.08
CA ASP A 248 -13.07 15.71 8.37
C ASP A 248 -12.07 15.83 9.53
N TRP A 249 -12.16 14.95 10.53
CA TRP A 249 -11.15 14.85 11.58
C TRP A 249 -9.79 14.46 10.99
N TRP A 250 -9.75 13.48 10.09
CA TRP A 250 -8.50 13.14 9.40
C TRP A 250 -7.98 14.33 8.61
N ASN A 251 -8.83 15.01 7.84
CA ASN A 251 -8.42 16.18 7.06
C ASN A 251 -7.81 17.30 7.94
N ALA A 252 -8.41 17.58 9.10
CA ALA A 252 -7.92 18.59 10.04
C ALA A 252 -6.57 18.23 10.69
N ASN A 253 -6.30 16.92 10.87
CA ASN A 253 -5.16 16.45 11.67
C ASN A 253 -4.05 15.77 10.86
N ARG A 254 -4.26 15.48 9.58
CA ARG A 254 -3.33 14.73 8.72
C ARG A 254 -1.92 15.34 8.67
N LYS A 255 -1.79 16.67 8.76
CA LYS A 255 -0.50 17.36 8.81
C LYS A 255 0.31 16.96 10.04
N GLU A 256 -0.33 16.86 11.20
CA GLU A 256 0.34 16.49 12.44
C GLU A 256 0.71 15.01 12.47
N VAL A 257 -0.17 14.15 11.93
CA VAL A 257 0.13 12.72 11.75
C VAL A 257 1.28 12.51 10.76
N TRP A 258 1.40 13.34 9.72
CA TRP A 258 2.54 13.29 8.79
C TRP A 258 3.86 13.69 9.44
N LYS A 259 3.86 14.74 10.28
CA LYS A 259 5.04 15.09 11.07
C LYS A 259 5.47 13.92 11.96
N ALA A 260 4.52 13.24 12.60
CA ALA A 260 4.79 12.08 13.44
C ALA A 260 5.45 10.93 12.65
N ILE A 261 4.88 10.51 11.51
CA ILE A 261 5.41 9.39 10.72
C ILE A 261 6.79 9.68 10.12
N THR A 262 7.14 10.96 9.93
CA THR A 262 8.41 11.38 9.33
C THR A 262 9.51 11.69 10.34
N CYS A 263 9.28 11.55 11.65
CA CYS A 263 10.24 11.90 12.70
C CYS A 263 11.62 11.23 12.58
N LYS A 264 11.70 10.04 11.99
CA LYS A 264 12.96 9.29 11.78
C LYS A 264 13.52 9.39 10.36
N ALA A 265 12.86 10.10 9.44
CA ALA A 265 13.41 10.33 8.11
C ALA A 265 14.68 11.20 8.20
N ASN A 266 15.66 10.90 7.34
CA ASN A 266 16.92 11.63 7.25
C ASN A 266 16.74 12.90 6.40
N ASP A 267 17.63 13.88 6.57
CA ASP A 267 17.52 15.16 5.87
C ASP A 267 17.50 15.02 4.33
N ASP A 268 18.27 14.08 3.79
CA ASP A 268 18.36 13.80 2.36
C ASP A 268 17.23 12.91 1.83
N ASP A 269 16.32 12.42 2.69
CA ASP A 269 15.17 11.63 2.25
C ASP A 269 14.15 12.58 1.60
N LYS A 270 14.07 12.54 0.26
CA LYS A 270 13.15 13.38 -0.53
C LYS A 270 12.06 12.53 -1.16
N TYR A 271 10.82 12.99 -1.01
CA TYR A 271 9.72 12.40 -1.77
C TYR A 271 9.85 12.80 -3.24
N PHE A 272 9.28 12.01 -4.16
CA PHE A 272 9.49 12.21 -5.59
C PHE A 272 8.86 13.52 -6.11
N ARG A 273 7.88 14.07 -5.39
CA ARG A 273 7.24 15.35 -5.70
C ARG A 273 7.71 16.45 -4.74
N GLU A 274 8.02 17.62 -5.28
CA GLU A 274 8.31 18.85 -4.52
C GLU A 274 7.07 19.76 -4.43
N LYS A 275 5.95 19.18 -3.99
CA LYS A 275 4.68 19.87 -3.82
C LYS A 275 4.05 19.53 -2.49
N ASN A 276 3.45 20.52 -1.84
CA ASN A 276 2.63 20.33 -0.65
C ASN A 276 1.30 19.65 -1.00
N SER A 277 0.42 19.45 -0.02
CA SER A 277 -0.87 18.79 -0.21
C SER A 277 -1.82 19.55 -1.13
N ASN A 278 -1.70 20.88 -1.18
CA ASN A 278 -2.45 21.77 -2.07
C ASN A 278 -1.79 21.91 -3.45
N GLY A 279 -0.77 21.14 -3.79
CA GLY A 279 -0.11 21.18 -5.09
C GLY A 279 0.79 22.38 -5.33
N ASN A 280 1.01 23.22 -4.32
CA ASN A 280 1.96 24.33 -4.41
C ASN A 280 3.38 23.79 -4.23
N THR A 281 4.32 24.32 -5.00
CA THR A 281 5.74 23.94 -4.89
C THR A 281 6.25 24.18 -3.47
N CYS A 282 7.00 23.21 -2.94
CA CYS A 282 7.64 23.32 -1.62
C CYS A 282 9.01 22.61 -1.65
N THR A 283 9.97 23.09 -0.86
CA THR A 283 11.19 22.35 -0.61
C THR A 283 10.90 21.17 0.31
N VAL A 284 11.21 19.95 -0.14
CA VAL A 284 10.99 18.72 0.62
C VAL A 284 12.29 18.22 1.24
N ASN A 285 12.31 18.13 2.58
CA ASN A 285 13.40 17.58 3.39
C ASN A 285 12.81 16.65 4.46
N LYS A 286 13.50 15.57 4.83
CA LYS A 286 12.94 14.56 5.79
C LYS A 286 11.55 14.07 5.39
N CYS A 287 11.34 13.84 4.09
CA CYS A 287 10.04 13.47 3.51
C CYS A 287 8.89 14.46 3.77
N LYS A 288 9.14 15.71 4.19
CA LYS A 288 8.08 16.71 4.42
C LYS A 288 8.43 18.06 3.81
N CYS A 289 7.42 18.87 3.48
CA CYS A 289 7.66 20.27 3.19
C CYS A 289 8.25 20.97 4.43
N VAL A 290 9.00 22.06 4.25
CA VAL A 290 9.60 22.84 5.35
C VAL A 290 8.58 23.27 6.40
N ASP A 291 7.35 23.59 5.99
CA ASP A 291 6.24 23.96 6.88
C ASP A 291 5.58 22.75 7.58
N GLY A 292 6.10 21.55 7.35
CA GLY A 292 5.62 20.27 7.86
C GLY A 292 4.45 19.66 7.07
N ASP A 293 4.00 20.27 5.98
CA ASP A 293 2.90 19.74 5.18
C ASP A 293 3.31 18.45 4.45
N PRO A 294 2.41 17.45 4.33
CA PRO A 294 2.69 16.23 3.58
C PRO A 294 2.88 16.53 2.09
N PRO A 295 4.00 16.07 1.49
CA PRO A 295 4.16 16.08 0.06
C PRO A 295 3.48 14.87 -0.57
N THR A 296 2.40 14.34 0.03
CA THR A 296 1.61 13.24 -0.53
C THR A 296 0.11 13.50 -0.33
N ASN A 297 -0.69 12.98 -1.24
CA ASN A 297 -2.15 12.91 -1.21
C ASN A 297 -2.63 11.46 -1.41
N LEU A 298 -1.75 10.47 -1.19
CA LEU A 298 -2.11 9.05 -1.24
C LEU A 298 -3.25 8.71 -0.26
N ASP A 299 -3.39 9.41 0.86
CA ASP A 299 -4.52 9.24 1.77
C ASP A 299 -5.87 9.62 1.15
N TYR A 300 -5.91 10.27 -0.01
CA TYR A 300 -7.13 10.54 -0.79
C TYR A 300 -7.28 9.65 -2.04
N VAL A 301 -6.40 8.66 -2.20
CA VAL A 301 -6.48 7.63 -3.24
C VAL A 301 -7.16 6.39 -2.64
N PRO A 302 -8.14 5.74 -3.30
CA PRO A 302 -8.74 4.50 -2.82
C PRO A 302 -7.72 3.42 -2.48
N GLN A 303 -7.86 2.76 -1.33
CA GLN A 303 -6.86 1.82 -0.79
C GLN A 303 -6.45 0.72 -1.75
N TYR A 304 -7.41 0.16 -2.49
CA TYR A 304 -7.16 -0.86 -3.50
C TYR A 304 -6.14 -0.41 -4.55
N LEU A 305 -6.27 0.82 -5.08
CA LEU A 305 -5.35 1.34 -6.10
C LEU A 305 -3.95 1.55 -5.54
N ARG A 306 -3.84 2.01 -4.28
CA ARG A 306 -2.54 2.17 -3.60
C ARG A 306 -1.84 0.83 -3.40
N TRP A 307 -2.59 -0.19 -3.02
CA TRP A 307 -2.05 -1.54 -2.87
C TRP A 307 -1.68 -2.16 -4.21
N PHE A 308 -2.40 -1.85 -5.29
CA PHE A 308 -2.06 -2.34 -6.62
C PHE A 308 -0.79 -1.67 -7.16
N ASP A 309 -0.62 -0.36 -6.93
CA ASP A 309 0.62 0.38 -7.19
C ASP A 309 1.80 -0.20 -6.38
N GLU A 310 1.62 -0.41 -5.07
CA GLU A 310 2.64 -1.04 -4.19
C GLU A 310 2.99 -2.45 -4.64
N TRP A 311 2.00 -3.25 -5.06
CA TRP A 311 2.21 -4.58 -5.61
C TRP A 311 3.05 -4.53 -6.90
N GLY A 312 2.79 -3.58 -7.80
CA GLY A 312 3.51 -3.45 -9.07
C GLY A 312 4.99 -3.14 -8.89
N GLU A 313 5.31 -2.17 -8.02
CA GLU A 313 6.70 -1.85 -7.69
C GLU A 313 7.42 -3.02 -7.02
N GLU A 314 6.80 -3.63 -6.00
CA GLU A 314 7.40 -4.76 -5.29
C GLU A 314 7.59 -5.98 -6.21
N PHE A 315 6.67 -6.21 -7.14
CA PHE A 315 6.79 -7.24 -8.17
C PHE A 315 8.02 -6.99 -9.03
N CYS A 316 8.17 -5.77 -9.57
CA CYS A 316 9.31 -5.42 -10.43
C CYS A 316 10.64 -5.52 -9.69
N ARG A 317 10.72 -5.00 -8.47
CA ARG A 317 11.90 -5.10 -7.59
C ARG A 317 12.30 -6.55 -7.34
N LYS A 318 11.34 -7.41 -6.97
CA LYS A 318 11.58 -8.84 -6.69
C LYS A 318 11.92 -9.61 -7.96
N ARG A 319 11.24 -9.33 -9.08
CA ARG A 319 11.49 -9.98 -10.37
C ARG A 319 12.93 -9.75 -10.81
N LYS A 320 13.43 -8.51 -10.73
CA LYS A 320 14.83 -8.19 -11.03
C LYS A 320 15.80 -9.05 -10.22
N LYS A 321 15.62 -9.09 -8.89
CA LYS A 321 16.48 -9.88 -7.99
C LYS A 321 16.44 -11.38 -8.30
N GLN A 322 15.25 -11.91 -8.59
CA GLN A 322 15.08 -13.32 -8.92
C GLN A 322 15.73 -13.69 -10.26
N LEU A 323 15.62 -12.81 -11.28
CA LEU A 323 16.27 -12.99 -12.57
C LEU A 323 17.81 -12.97 -12.45
N GLU A 324 18.36 -12.01 -11.70
CA GLU A 324 19.81 -11.95 -11.42
C GLU A 324 20.30 -13.23 -10.71
N ASN A 325 19.52 -13.74 -9.76
CA ASN A 325 19.84 -15.00 -9.07
C ASN A 325 19.78 -16.19 -10.04
N ALA A 326 18.73 -16.31 -10.85
CA ALA A 326 18.61 -17.36 -11.86
C ALA A 326 19.78 -17.32 -12.85
N LYS A 327 20.11 -16.15 -13.39
CA LYS A 327 21.26 -15.95 -14.29
C LYS A 327 22.57 -16.40 -13.62
N LYS A 328 22.84 -15.96 -12.40
CA LYS A 328 24.07 -16.32 -11.66
C LYS A 328 24.18 -17.82 -11.40
N LYS A 329 23.05 -18.48 -11.07
CA LYS A 329 23.02 -19.91 -10.73
C LYS A 329 22.98 -20.83 -11.95
N CYS A 330 22.42 -20.38 -13.07
CA CYS A 330 22.22 -21.19 -14.28
C CYS A 330 23.24 -20.91 -15.40
N ARG A 331 23.78 -19.69 -15.47
CA ARG A 331 24.72 -19.24 -16.52
C ARG A 331 26.01 -18.60 -15.98
N GLY A 332 26.11 -18.40 -14.67
CA GLY A 332 27.30 -17.81 -14.03
C GLY A 332 28.40 -18.84 -13.73
N GLN A 333 29.53 -18.38 -13.22
CA GLN A 333 30.66 -19.25 -12.87
C GLN A 333 30.35 -20.19 -11.68
N ASP A 334 30.93 -21.39 -11.70
CA ASP A 334 30.95 -22.33 -10.58
C ASP A 334 32.00 -21.93 -9.53
N LYS A 335 32.18 -22.75 -8.48
CA LYS A 335 33.15 -22.47 -7.41
C LYS A 335 34.61 -22.54 -7.89
N GLU A 336 34.86 -23.17 -9.02
CA GLU A 336 36.18 -23.32 -9.64
C GLU A 336 36.45 -22.22 -10.69
N GLY A 337 35.53 -21.25 -10.85
CA GLY A 337 35.62 -20.18 -11.84
C GLY A 337 35.24 -20.59 -13.26
N LYS A 338 34.73 -21.82 -13.47
CA LYS A 338 34.29 -22.29 -14.78
C LYS A 338 32.88 -21.81 -15.05
N GLU A 339 32.65 -21.28 -16.24
CA GLU A 339 31.30 -20.98 -16.70
C GLU A 339 30.49 -22.27 -16.80
N ARG A 340 29.18 -22.16 -16.53
CA ARG A 340 28.26 -23.28 -16.60
C ARG A 340 27.08 -22.91 -17.49
N TYR A 341 26.50 -23.91 -18.13
CA TYR A 341 25.22 -23.78 -18.80
C TYR A 341 24.28 -24.87 -18.30
N CYS A 342 23.48 -24.54 -17.29
CA CYS A 342 22.59 -25.49 -16.60
C CYS A 342 21.13 -25.31 -17.00
N ASP A 343 20.33 -26.37 -17.01
CA ASP A 343 18.88 -26.22 -17.16
C ASP A 343 18.11 -26.22 -15.84
N LEU A 344 16.81 -25.96 -15.95
CA LEU A 344 15.87 -25.94 -14.83
C LEU A 344 15.78 -27.27 -14.05
N ASN A 345 16.22 -28.39 -14.64
CA ASN A 345 16.20 -29.73 -14.04
C ASN A 345 17.54 -30.09 -13.40
N GLY A 346 18.54 -29.21 -13.47
CA GLY A 346 19.89 -29.48 -12.95
C GLY A 346 20.79 -30.24 -13.92
N TYR A 347 20.46 -30.27 -15.21
CA TYR A 347 21.32 -30.87 -16.23
C TYR A 347 22.37 -29.87 -16.73
N ASP A 348 23.57 -30.37 -17.00
CA ASP A 348 24.65 -29.66 -17.70
C ASP A 348 24.39 -29.74 -19.21
N CYS A 349 24.09 -28.61 -19.84
CA CYS A 349 23.69 -28.54 -21.24
C CYS A 349 24.84 -28.69 -22.23
N GLU A 350 26.10 -28.60 -21.79
CA GLU A 350 27.24 -28.94 -22.66
C GLU A 350 27.28 -30.45 -22.93
N LYS A 351 26.85 -31.25 -21.94
CA LYS A 351 26.89 -32.72 -22.00
C LYS A 351 25.53 -33.36 -22.23
N THR A 352 24.45 -32.60 -22.08
CA THR A 352 23.07 -33.06 -22.27
C THR A 352 22.63 -32.80 -23.71
N LYS A 353 22.27 -33.88 -24.43
CA LYS A 353 21.74 -33.86 -25.80
C LYS A 353 20.39 -34.57 -25.82
N ARG A 354 19.32 -33.82 -25.52
CA ARG A 354 17.96 -34.35 -25.37
C ARG A 354 17.44 -35.04 -26.62
N GLY A 355 17.78 -34.53 -27.81
CA GLY A 355 17.41 -35.15 -29.09
C GLY A 355 18.02 -36.53 -29.30
N ARG A 356 19.05 -36.90 -28.52
CA ARG A 356 19.68 -38.24 -28.51
C ARG A 356 19.41 -39.00 -27.21
N ASN A 357 18.46 -38.54 -26.39
CA ASN A 357 18.17 -39.08 -25.06
C ASN A 357 19.40 -39.14 -24.13
N MET A 358 20.35 -38.21 -24.28
CA MET A 358 21.53 -38.12 -23.42
C MET A 358 21.28 -37.05 -22.36
N TYR A 359 21.16 -37.47 -21.10
CA TYR A 359 20.92 -36.59 -19.95
C TYR A 359 22.09 -36.66 -18.98
N ARG A 360 22.68 -35.52 -18.64
CA ARG A 360 23.84 -35.44 -17.77
C ARG A 360 23.57 -34.48 -16.64
N TRP A 361 23.12 -35.04 -15.52
CA TRP A 361 22.88 -34.28 -14.30
C TRP A 361 24.22 -33.92 -13.65
N ASP A 362 24.34 -32.70 -13.14
CA ASP A 362 25.55 -32.23 -12.48
C ASP A 362 25.18 -31.50 -11.18
N TYR A 363 25.84 -31.86 -10.08
CA TYR A 363 25.65 -31.21 -8.79
C TYR A 363 25.99 -29.71 -8.83
N LYS A 364 26.84 -29.29 -9.79
CA LYS A 364 27.14 -27.88 -10.07
C LYS A 364 25.93 -27.11 -10.60
N CYS A 365 24.93 -27.81 -11.13
CA CYS A 365 23.67 -27.29 -11.64
C CYS A 365 22.50 -27.36 -10.65
N THR A 366 22.66 -27.98 -9.48
CA THR A 366 21.60 -28.04 -8.44
C THR A 366 21.13 -26.65 -7.99
N GLY A 367 22.03 -25.67 -7.98
CA GLY A 367 21.67 -24.28 -7.68
C GLY A 367 20.71 -23.67 -8.70
N CYS A 368 20.83 -24.05 -9.98
CA CYS A 368 19.92 -23.63 -11.03
C CYS A 368 18.54 -24.25 -10.82
N PHE A 369 18.48 -25.57 -10.58
CA PHE A 369 17.24 -26.29 -10.29
C PHE A 369 16.44 -25.62 -9.17
N LEU A 370 17.06 -25.35 -8.02
CA LEU A 370 16.41 -24.71 -6.88
C LEU A 370 15.94 -23.28 -7.20
N SER A 371 16.81 -22.47 -7.80
CA SER A 371 16.46 -21.08 -8.17
C SER A 371 15.28 -21.04 -9.15
N CYS A 372 15.30 -21.91 -10.16
CA CYS A 372 14.24 -21.98 -11.17
C CYS A 372 12.93 -22.52 -10.60
N SER A 373 12.97 -23.55 -9.74
CA SER A 373 11.78 -24.07 -9.07
C SER A 373 11.08 -22.97 -8.26
N HIS A 374 11.83 -22.25 -7.42
CA HIS A 374 11.28 -21.14 -6.64
C HIS A 374 10.77 -19.99 -7.52
N PHE A 375 11.50 -19.65 -8.59
CA PHE A 375 11.08 -18.59 -9.51
C PHE A 375 9.75 -18.92 -10.21
N ARG A 376 9.59 -20.14 -10.72
CA ARG A 376 8.37 -20.59 -11.41
C ARG A 376 7.15 -20.53 -10.49
N THR A 377 7.25 -21.13 -9.30
CA THR A 377 6.16 -21.06 -8.31
C THR A 377 5.86 -19.62 -7.89
N TRP A 378 6.88 -18.78 -7.73
CA TRP A 378 6.68 -17.38 -7.39
C TRP A 378 5.98 -16.60 -8.51
N ILE A 379 6.42 -16.72 -9.77
CA ILE A 379 5.87 -15.94 -10.88
C ILE A 379 4.42 -16.36 -11.22
N ASP A 380 4.10 -17.64 -11.11
CA ASP A 380 2.73 -18.15 -11.27
C ASP A 380 1.80 -17.52 -10.23
N ASN A 381 2.22 -17.49 -8.96
CA ASN A 381 1.47 -16.84 -7.88
C ASN A 381 1.32 -15.32 -8.13
N GLN A 382 2.35 -14.64 -8.65
CA GLN A 382 2.26 -13.22 -9.00
C GLN A 382 1.25 -12.98 -10.13
N LYS A 383 1.21 -13.85 -11.14
CA LYS A 383 0.23 -13.78 -12.23
C LYS A 383 -1.19 -13.89 -11.69
N GLU A 384 -1.46 -14.81 -10.77
CA GLU A 384 -2.78 -14.92 -10.15
C GLU A 384 -3.18 -13.66 -9.36
N GLN A 385 -2.26 -13.10 -8.58
CA GLN A 385 -2.49 -11.87 -7.83
C GLN A 385 -2.78 -10.68 -8.76
N PHE A 386 -2.02 -10.58 -9.85
CA PHE A 386 -2.24 -9.60 -10.90
C PHE A 386 -3.64 -9.72 -11.52
N LEU A 387 -4.04 -10.92 -11.95
CA LEU A 387 -5.35 -11.15 -12.57
C LEU A 387 -6.49 -10.81 -11.61
N LYS A 388 -6.36 -11.12 -10.31
CA LYS A 388 -7.33 -10.74 -9.28
C LYS A 388 -7.48 -9.23 -9.14
N GLN A 389 -6.36 -8.51 -9.10
CA GLN A 389 -6.36 -7.05 -8.97
C GLN A 389 -6.88 -6.39 -10.25
N ARG A 390 -6.50 -6.87 -11.44
CA ARG A 390 -7.01 -6.36 -12.72
C ARG A 390 -8.53 -6.50 -12.82
N ASN A 391 -9.09 -7.65 -12.45
CA ASN A 391 -10.53 -7.86 -12.46
C ASN A 391 -11.26 -6.95 -11.44
N LYS A 392 -10.61 -6.68 -10.30
CA LYS A 392 -11.11 -5.72 -9.31
C LYS A 392 -11.18 -4.30 -9.89
N TYR A 393 -10.17 -3.86 -10.64
CA TYR A 393 -10.17 -2.54 -11.30
C TYR A 393 -11.40 -2.39 -12.19
N GLN A 394 -11.62 -3.37 -13.08
CA GLN A 394 -12.75 -3.37 -14.01
C GLN A 394 -14.09 -3.27 -13.26
N THR A 395 -14.20 -3.99 -12.14
CA THR A 395 -15.41 -3.94 -11.30
C THR A 395 -15.62 -2.58 -10.67
N GLU A 396 -14.57 -1.94 -10.13
CA GLU A 396 -14.68 -0.63 -9.48
C GLU A 396 -15.01 0.49 -10.49
N ILE A 397 -14.44 0.45 -11.69
CA ILE A 397 -14.73 1.43 -12.75
C ILE A 397 -16.12 1.24 -13.36
N SER A 398 -16.53 0.00 -13.67
CA SER A 398 -17.85 -0.29 -14.23
C SER A 398 -18.99 0.00 -13.24
N ALA A 399 -18.82 -0.34 -11.96
CA ALA A 399 -19.80 -0.02 -10.92
C ALA A 399 -19.84 1.49 -10.58
N GLY A 400 -18.81 2.24 -10.95
CA GLY A 400 -18.63 3.66 -10.62
C GLY A 400 -19.45 4.65 -11.45
N GLY A 401 -20.33 4.22 -12.36
CA GLY A 401 -21.13 5.21 -13.11
C GLY A 401 -22.46 4.78 -13.68
N ASN A 402 -23.23 4.01 -12.91
CA ASN A 402 -24.68 4.14 -12.92
C ASN A 402 -25.18 3.88 -11.51
N GLY A 403 -26.03 4.77 -10.99
CA GLY A 403 -26.77 4.51 -9.77
C GLY A 403 -27.66 3.29 -9.97
N SER A 404 -27.18 2.09 -9.63
CA SER A 404 -27.96 0.88 -9.33
C SER A 404 -27.01 -0.30 -9.19
N GLY A 405 -27.15 -1.01 -8.07
CA GLY A 405 -26.20 -2.00 -7.60
C GLY A 405 -26.17 -3.32 -8.37
N ARG A 406 -25.06 -4.04 -8.19
CA ARG A 406 -24.98 -5.45 -7.79
C ARG A 406 -23.53 -5.79 -7.41
N ASN A 407 -23.36 -6.48 -6.27
CA ASN A 407 -22.15 -7.16 -5.78
C ASN A 407 -21.01 -6.40 -5.06
N ARG A 408 -21.18 -5.15 -4.63
CA ARG A 408 -20.74 -4.85 -3.25
C ARG A 408 -21.81 -5.44 -2.36
N LYS A 409 -21.49 -6.36 -1.44
CA LYS A 409 -22.30 -6.49 -0.21
C LYS A 409 -22.37 -5.07 0.35
N LYS A 410 -23.51 -4.41 0.11
CA LYS A 410 -23.92 -3.18 0.80
C LYS A 410 -23.58 -3.48 2.26
N ARG A 411 -22.62 -2.75 2.84
CA ARG A 411 -22.68 -2.45 4.28
C ARG A 411 -24.14 -2.09 4.51
N SER A 412 -24.83 -2.89 5.32
CA SER A 412 -26.28 -2.91 5.47
C SER A 412 -26.86 -1.51 5.36
N SER A 413 -27.71 -1.28 4.36
CA SER A 413 -28.92 -0.48 4.59
C SER A 413 -29.88 -0.66 3.42
N SER A 414 -31.01 -1.27 3.75
CA SER A 414 -32.30 -1.01 3.11
C SER A 414 -32.54 0.51 3.10
N GLY A 415 -33.04 1.06 1.99
CA GLY A 415 -33.32 2.49 1.90
C GLY A 415 -32.81 3.10 0.60
N SER A 416 -33.77 3.43 -0.26
CA SER A 416 -33.65 4.38 -1.34
C SER A 416 -33.67 5.77 -0.70
N ASP A 417 -32.54 6.47 -0.63
CA ASP A 417 -32.56 7.90 -0.28
C ASP A 417 -31.35 8.62 -0.88
N SER A 418 -31.61 9.78 -1.47
CA SER A 418 -30.69 10.64 -2.23
C SER A 418 -29.71 11.44 -1.35
N ASN A 419 -29.68 11.21 -0.04
CA ASN A 419 -28.87 11.94 0.95
C ASN A 419 -27.73 11.11 1.56
N LYS A 420 -27.09 10.24 0.77
CA LYS A 420 -25.97 9.42 1.23
C LYS A 420 -24.65 10.21 1.20
N TYR A 421 -23.88 10.16 2.29
CA TYR A 421 -22.54 10.72 2.30
C TYR A 421 -21.64 10.03 1.27
N ASP A 422 -21.30 10.77 0.21
CA ASP A 422 -20.33 10.38 -0.80
C ASP A 422 -18.91 10.75 -0.33
N GLY A 423 -18.24 9.75 0.27
CA GLY A 423 -16.86 9.88 0.73
C GLY A 423 -15.87 10.12 -0.41
N TYR A 424 -14.61 10.45 -0.08
CA TYR A 424 -13.61 10.83 -1.09
C TYR A 424 -13.41 9.82 -2.25
N GLU A 425 -13.62 8.52 -2.01
CA GLU A 425 -13.41 7.46 -3.00
C GLU A 425 -14.34 7.60 -4.22
N SER A 426 -15.60 8.01 -4.03
CA SER A 426 -16.53 8.18 -5.15
C SER A 426 -16.09 9.34 -6.06
N LYS A 427 -15.60 10.43 -5.46
CA LYS A 427 -15.02 11.57 -6.18
C LYS A 427 -13.79 11.15 -6.98
N PHE A 428 -12.94 10.30 -6.39
CA PHE A 428 -11.76 9.76 -7.05
C PHE A 428 -12.13 8.88 -8.24
N TYR A 429 -12.99 7.87 -8.05
CA TYR A 429 -13.39 6.97 -9.12
C TYR A 429 -14.14 7.67 -10.25
N LYS A 430 -14.90 8.74 -9.95
CA LYS A 430 -15.52 9.57 -10.98
C LYS A 430 -14.47 10.19 -11.91
N ILE A 431 -13.44 10.84 -11.33
CA ILE A 431 -12.34 11.43 -12.09
C ILE A 431 -11.58 10.33 -12.87
N LEU A 432 -11.26 9.22 -12.19
CA LEU A 432 -10.54 8.12 -12.81
C LEU A 432 -11.34 7.49 -13.97
N LYS A 433 -12.67 7.41 -13.87
CA LYS A 433 -13.52 6.89 -14.95
C LYS A 433 -13.53 7.83 -16.16
N ASP A 434 -13.61 9.14 -15.90
CA ASP A 434 -13.67 10.16 -16.96
C ASP A 434 -12.35 10.22 -17.76
N ASP A 435 -11.20 10.09 -17.08
CA ASP A 435 -9.88 10.21 -17.71
C ASP A 435 -9.21 8.84 -18.05
N TYR A 436 -9.53 7.76 -17.33
CA TYR A 436 -8.90 6.42 -17.42
C TYR A 436 -9.94 5.28 -17.33
N GLY A 437 -11.03 5.40 -18.09
CA GLY A 437 -12.16 4.46 -18.06
C GLY A 437 -11.84 2.99 -18.40
N THR A 438 -10.65 2.69 -18.95
CA THR A 438 -10.18 1.32 -19.22
C THR A 438 -9.01 0.94 -18.32
N VAL A 439 -8.99 -0.31 -17.83
CA VAL A 439 -7.88 -0.84 -17.02
C VAL A 439 -6.53 -0.77 -17.74
N ASP A 440 -6.53 -0.95 -19.05
CA ASP A 440 -5.33 -0.97 -19.89
C ASP A 440 -4.49 0.31 -19.79
N ALA A 441 -5.15 1.47 -19.73
CA ALA A 441 -4.47 2.76 -19.59
C ALA A 441 -3.76 2.89 -18.23
N PHE A 442 -4.39 2.40 -17.15
CA PHE A 442 -3.76 2.34 -15.84
C PHE A 442 -2.59 1.34 -15.79
N LEU A 443 -2.75 0.16 -16.39
CA LEU A 443 -1.71 -0.87 -16.47
C LEU A 443 -0.49 -0.42 -17.27
N GLU A 444 -0.69 0.39 -18.31
CA GLU A 444 0.41 1.00 -19.04
C GLU A 444 1.24 1.92 -18.14
N LYS A 445 0.59 2.74 -17.31
CA LYS A 445 1.26 3.61 -16.33
C LYS A 445 1.95 2.80 -15.23
N LEU A 446 1.34 1.71 -14.78
CA LEU A 446 1.94 0.79 -13.80
C LEU A 446 3.23 0.13 -14.35
N SER A 447 3.30 -0.09 -15.66
CA SER A 447 4.50 -0.64 -16.31
C SER A 447 5.63 0.38 -16.43
N LYS A 448 5.33 1.68 -16.30
CA LYS A 448 6.26 2.82 -16.36
C LYS A 448 6.80 3.22 -14.98
N GLU A 449 6.48 2.46 -13.93
CA GLU A 449 7.11 2.66 -12.62
C GLU A 449 8.63 2.44 -12.72
N LYS A 450 9.40 3.22 -11.96
CA LYS A 450 10.87 3.26 -12.04
C LYS A 450 11.51 1.87 -11.92
N ASP A 451 11.04 1.06 -10.98
CA ASP A 451 11.59 -0.29 -10.76
C ASP A 451 11.26 -1.25 -11.91
N CYS A 452 10.15 -1.03 -12.61
CA CYS A 452 9.74 -1.82 -13.78
C CYS A 452 10.55 -1.42 -15.02
N GLU A 453 10.76 -0.13 -15.26
CA GLU A 453 11.56 0.36 -16.40
C GLU A 453 13.05 -0.01 -16.29
N ASN A 454 13.55 -0.16 -15.06
CA ASN A 454 14.92 -0.59 -14.80
C ASN A 454 15.18 -2.06 -15.18
N ILE A 455 14.16 -2.84 -15.52
CA ILE A 455 14.31 -4.21 -16.04
C ILE A 455 14.58 -4.14 -17.55
N LYS A 456 15.87 -4.06 -17.90
CA LYS A 456 16.36 -4.01 -19.29
C LYS A 456 16.80 -5.36 -19.85
N ASP A 457 16.40 -6.46 -19.21
CA ASP A 457 16.80 -7.80 -19.63
C ASP A 457 16.15 -8.15 -20.97
N THR A 458 16.98 -8.32 -22.00
CA THR A 458 16.55 -8.68 -23.37
C THR A 458 16.00 -10.11 -23.44
N GLU A 459 16.47 -11.01 -22.57
CA GLU A 459 16.09 -12.43 -22.53
C GLU A 459 14.88 -12.64 -21.58
N GLY A 460 14.87 -11.94 -20.44
CA GLY A 460 13.75 -11.93 -19.48
C GLY A 460 12.52 -11.11 -19.92
N GLY A 461 12.68 -10.26 -20.93
CA GLY A 461 11.66 -9.42 -21.53
C GLY A 461 11.21 -8.21 -20.70
N LYS A 462 10.75 -7.17 -21.39
CA LYS A 462 10.25 -5.92 -20.78
C LYS A 462 8.93 -6.18 -20.04
N ILE A 463 8.75 -5.48 -18.92
CA ILE A 463 7.47 -5.48 -18.20
C ILE A 463 6.43 -4.70 -19.00
N ASP A 464 5.31 -5.36 -19.25
CA ASP A 464 4.14 -4.84 -19.92
C ASP A 464 2.90 -5.48 -19.29
N PHE A 465 2.32 -4.81 -18.30
CA PHE A 465 1.11 -5.29 -17.65
C PHE A 465 -0.14 -5.17 -18.54
N ARG A 466 -0.14 -4.24 -19.50
CA ARG A 466 -1.31 -3.95 -20.35
C ARG A 466 -1.65 -5.15 -21.22
N ASN A 467 -0.66 -5.74 -21.87
CA ASN A 467 -0.86 -6.82 -22.83
C ASN A 467 -0.84 -8.23 -22.17
N VAL A 468 -1.13 -8.35 -20.87
CA VAL A 468 -1.07 -9.65 -20.18
C VAL A 468 -2.33 -10.45 -20.48
N ASN A 469 -2.15 -11.61 -21.13
CA ASN A 469 -3.25 -12.51 -21.45
C ASN A 469 -4.10 -12.87 -20.23
N SER A 470 -5.42 -12.71 -20.38
CA SER A 470 -6.40 -12.86 -19.31
C SER A 470 -6.87 -14.30 -19.11
N ALA A 471 -6.60 -15.19 -20.06
CA ALA A 471 -7.00 -16.59 -19.98
C ALA A 471 -6.11 -17.36 -18.99
N LYS A 472 -6.75 -18.11 -18.07
CA LYS A 472 -6.08 -18.92 -17.05
C LYS A 472 -5.14 -19.98 -17.64
N ASN A 473 -5.36 -20.41 -18.89
CA ASN A 473 -4.66 -21.52 -19.56
C ASN A 473 -4.15 -21.21 -20.98
N SER A 474 -3.91 -19.94 -21.36
CA SER A 474 -3.39 -19.67 -22.71
C SER A 474 -1.86 -19.81 -22.76
N ASP A 475 -1.38 -20.88 -23.38
CA ASP A 475 -0.02 -21.04 -23.91
C ASP A 475 0.17 -20.25 -25.23
N GLY A 476 -0.39 -19.05 -25.35
CA GLY A 476 -0.51 -18.38 -26.64
C GLY A 476 -0.53 -16.86 -26.53
N ASP A 477 0.65 -16.28 -26.36
CA ASP A 477 1.27 -15.36 -27.33
C ASP A 477 2.65 -15.01 -26.75
N ASP A 478 3.72 -15.39 -27.46
CA ASP A 478 5.14 -15.27 -27.01
C ASP A 478 5.61 -13.80 -26.88
N SER A 479 4.72 -12.83 -27.11
CA SER A 479 5.02 -11.40 -27.13
C SER A 479 5.15 -10.79 -25.73
N ASN A 480 4.36 -11.21 -24.74
CA ASN A 480 4.40 -10.66 -23.38
C ASN A 480 5.12 -11.57 -22.39
N LYS A 481 6.34 -11.17 -22.02
CA LYS A 481 7.20 -11.91 -21.09
C LYS A 481 7.04 -11.52 -19.61
N THR A 482 6.09 -10.65 -19.26
CA THR A 482 5.93 -10.12 -17.88
C THR A 482 5.79 -11.20 -16.81
N PHE A 483 5.10 -12.30 -17.11
CA PHE A 483 4.96 -13.45 -16.20
C PHE A 483 5.57 -14.74 -16.76
N SER A 484 6.48 -14.63 -17.74
CA SER A 484 7.11 -15.81 -18.33
C SER A 484 8.08 -16.47 -17.35
N HIS A 485 8.22 -17.79 -17.50
CA HIS A 485 9.36 -18.53 -16.99
C HIS A 485 10.59 -18.08 -17.80
N THR A 486 11.53 -17.41 -17.13
CA THR A 486 12.75 -16.85 -17.73
C THR A 486 13.48 -17.87 -18.62
N GLU A 487 14.11 -17.40 -19.69
CA GLU A 487 14.90 -18.23 -20.61
C GLU A 487 16.04 -18.99 -19.89
N TYR A 488 16.57 -18.44 -18.80
CA TYR A 488 17.55 -19.11 -17.94
C TYR A 488 17.02 -20.40 -17.30
N CYS A 489 15.70 -20.50 -17.15
CA CYS A 489 14.98 -21.61 -16.54
C CYS A 489 14.24 -22.46 -17.57
N GLN A 490 14.74 -22.52 -18.81
CA GLN A 490 14.29 -23.47 -19.82
C GLN A 490 15.11 -24.76 -19.77
N ALA A 491 14.55 -25.84 -20.32
CA ALA A 491 15.25 -27.11 -20.47
C ALA A 491 16.42 -26.94 -21.47
N CYS A 492 17.44 -27.80 -21.36
CA CYS A 492 18.56 -27.73 -22.31
C CYS A 492 18.07 -27.77 -23.78
N PRO A 493 18.74 -27.08 -24.71
CA PRO A 493 18.47 -27.21 -26.14
C PRO A 493 18.56 -28.67 -26.60
N LEU A 494 17.82 -29.02 -27.67
CA LEU A 494 17.75 -30.41 -28.15
C LEU A 494 19.14 -30.99 -28.49
N CYS A 495 20.01 -30.17 -29.08
CA CYS A 495 21.36 -30.59 -29.47
C CYS A 495 22.43 -30.33 -28.40
N GLY A 496 22.07 -29.79 -27.23
CA GLY A 496 23.01 -29.26 -26.25
C GLY A 496 23.57 -27.90 -26.67
N VAL A 497 24.57 -27.42 -25.95
CA VAL A 497 25.32 -26.19 -26.28
C VAL A 497 26.81 -26.50 -26.38
N GLU A 498 27.52 -25.72 -27.18
CA GLU A 498 28.98 -25.77 -27.27
C GLU A 498 29.55 -24.40 -26.91
N LYS A 499 30.57 -24.41 -26.06
CA LYS A 499 31.26 -23.19 -25.68
C LYS A 499 32.09 -22.71 -26.86
N LYS A 500 31.83 -21.48 -27.33
CA LYS A 500 32.74 -20.83 -28.30
C LYS A 500 34.06 -20.53 -27.60
N THR A 501 35.10 -21.28 -27.96
CA THR A 501 36.49 -21.06 -27.55
C THR A 501 37.11 -19.87 -28.25
#